data_AF-A0A816HLS3-F1
#
_entry.id   AF-A0A816HLS3-F1
#
_cell.length_a   1.000
_cell.length_b   1.000
_cell.length_c   1.000
_cell.angle_alpha   90.00
_cell.angle_beta   90.00
_cell.angle_gamma   90.00
#
_symmetry.space_group_name_H-M   'P 1'
#
loop_
_entity.id
_entity.type
_entity.pdbx_description
1 polymer ?
#
loop_
_entity_poly.entity_id
_entity_poly.type
_entity_poly.pdbx_seq_one_letter_code
_entity_poly.pdbx_strand_id
1 'polypeptide(L)'
;KKQLLQYIDSNIIGNNIRINTPWGSRKMIYADYTASGRALIFIEQYMLSIVLPYYANTHSENNACALQTTKFREGARTLIKQYVNTTDNDVVIFTGSGK
;
A
#
# COMPACT_ATOMS: atom_id res chain seq x y z
N LYS A 1 4.41 -7.86 -18.66
CA LYS A 1 5.33 -7.97 -17.49
C LYS A 1 6.38 -6.86 -17.45
N LYS A 2 7.20 -6.63 -18.50
CA LYS A 2 8.25 -5.59 -18.53
C LYS A 2 7.73 -4.16 -18.28
N GLN A 3 6.62 -3.78 -18.91
CA GLN A 3 6.00 -2.47 -18.74
C GLN A 3 5.53 -2.21 -17.29
N LEU A 4 4.90 -3.21 -16.65
CA LEU A 4 4.47 -3.10 -15.25
C LEU A 4 5.65 -2.92 -14.30
N LEU A 5 6.72 -3.68 -14.49
CA LEU A 5 7.93 -3.55 -13.65
C LEU A 5 8.57 -2.17 -13.80
N GLN A 6 8.64 -1.64 -15.02
CA GLN A 6 9.13 -0.28 -15.28
C GLN A 6 8.23 0.78 -14.63
N TYR A 7 6.91 0.58 -14.69
CA TYR A 7 5.95 1.48 -14.04
C TYR A 7 6.11 1.45 -12.51
N ILE A 8 6.27 0.28 -11.90
CA ILE A 8 6.50 0.18 -10.45
C ILE A 8 7.81 0.89 -10.09
N ASP A 9 8.90 0.60 -10.80
CA ASP A 9 10.22 1.21 -10.54
C ASP A 9 10.16 2.74 -10.61
N SER A 10 9.54 3.30 -11.66
CA SER A 10 9.43 4.76 -11.82
C SER A 10 8.55 5.42 -10.76
N ASN A 11 7.68 4.66 -10.08
CA ASN A 11 6.78 5.16 -9.04
C ASN A 11 7.29 4.93 -7.61
N ILE A 12 8.47 4.33 -7.42
CA ILE A 12 9.05 4.19 -6.09
C ILE A 12 9.40 5.57 -5.53
N ILE A 13 8.82 5.91 -4.36
CA ILE A 13 9.11 7.17 -3.68
C ILE A 13 10.57 7.16 -3.19
N GLY A 14 11.31 8.18 -3.62
CA GLY A 14 12.74 8.29 -3.36
C GLY A 14 13.61 7.40 -4.27
N ASN A 15 13.05 6.84 -5.36
CA ASN A 15 13.87 6.26 -6.42
C ASN A 15 14.76 7.37 -7.00
N ASN A 16 16.08 7.16 -7.00
CA ASN A 16 17.11 8.10 -7.43
C ASN A 16 17.51 9.22 -6.45
N ILE A 17 17.12 9.15 -5.15
CA ILE A 17 17.77 10.06 -4.19
C ILE A 17 19.27 9.82 -4.15
N ARG A 18 20.01 10.90 -3.97
CA ARG A 18 21.46 10.86 -3.77
C ARG A 18 21.75 11.21 -2.32
N ILE A 19 22.75 10.54 -1.77
CA ILE A 19 23.24 10.80 -0.43
C ILE A 19 24.66 11.34 -0.52
N ASN A 20 25.00 12.25 0.38
CA ASN A 20 26.36 12.73 0.51
C ASN A 20 27.18 11.69 1.27
N THR A 21 28.32 11.34 0.69
CA THR A 21 29.28 10.41 1.29
C THR A 21 30.64 11.11 1.37
N PRO A 22 31.60 10.56 2.14
CA PRO A 22 32.98 11.06 2.13
C PRO A 22 33.63 11.10 0.74
N TRP A 23 33.10 10.32 -0.22
CA TRP A 23 33.57 10.26 -1.61
C TRP A 23 32.63 10.98 -2.60
N GLY A 24 31.88 11.98 -2.11
CA GLY A 24 30.96 12.79 -2.91
C GLY A 24 29.52 12.27 -2.96
N SER A 25 28.70 12.87 -3.83
CA SER A 25 27.29 12.53 -3.98
C SER A 25 27.10 11.21 -4.72
N ARG A 26 26.57 10.19 -4.02
CA ARG A 26 26.33 8.85 -4.57
C ARG A 26 24.84 8.56 -4.65
N LYS A 27 24.41 7.79 -5.66
CA LYS A 27 23.03 7.28 -5.73
C LYS A 27 22.82 6.36 -4.52
N MET A 28 21.74 6.58 -3.79
CA MET A 28 21.34 5.68 -2.71
C MET A 28 20.75 4.42 -3.34
N ILE A 29 21.29 3.26 -2.96
CA ILE A 29 20.78 1.95 -3.34
C ILE A 29 20.05 1.39 -2.13
N TYR A 30 18.75 1.14 -2.28
CA TYR A 30 17.96 0.53 -1.23
C TYR A 30 18.00 -0.99 -1.41
N ALA A 31 18.71 -1.67 -0.52
CA ALA A 31 18.91 -3.12 -0.57
C ALA A 31 18.17 -3.85 0.57
N ASP A 32 17.25 -3.17 1.27
CA ASP A 32 16.57 -3.68 2.47
C ASP A 32 15.08 -4.01 2.22
N TYR A 33 14.75 -4.40 0.98
CA TYR A 33 13.39 -4.76 0.58
C TYR A 33 12.82 -5.97 1.32
N THR A 34 13.67 -6.79 1.93
CA THR A 34 13.26 -7.92 2.77
C THR A 34 12.71 -7.46 4.12
N ALA A 35 13.21 -6.35 4.67
CA ALA A 35 12.69 -5.80 5.92
C ALA A 35 11.44 -4.95 5.69
N SER A 36 11.43 -4.12 4.64
CA SER A 36 10.26 -3.33 4.25
C SER A 36 10.30 -2.93 2.79
N GLY A 37 9.13 -2.87 2.15
CA GLY A 37 8.96 -2.21 0.86
C GLY A 37 9.10 -0.69 0.97
N ARG A 38 9.33 -0.03 -0.16
CA ARG A 38 9.20 1.43 -0.31
C ARG A 38 7.78 1.80 -0.74
N ALA A 39 7.31 2.96 -0.30
CA ALA A 39 6.04 3.52 -0.74
C ALA A 39 6.05 3.79 -2.25
N LEU A 40 4.87 3.68 -2.88
CA LEU A 40 4.67 3.89 -4.31
C LEU A 40 3.73 5.07 -4.54
N ILE A 41 4.11 5.97 -5.45
CA ILE A 41 3.38 7.22 -5.72
C ILE A 41 1.88 6.96 -5.98
N PHE A 42 1.55 5.99 -6.83
CA PHE A 42 0.16 5.71 -7.17
C PHE A 42 -0.67 5.15 -6.00
N ILE A 43 -0.04 4.45 -5.04
CA ILE A 43 -0.72 3.99 -3.83
C ILE A 43 -1.00 5.19 -2.92
N GLU A 44 0.01 6.04 -2.68
CA GLU A 44 -0.15 7.22 -1.83
C GLU A 44 -1.16 8.21 -2.43
N GLN A 45 -1.15 8.40 -3.75
CA GLN A 45 -2.15 9.22 -4.43
C GLN A 45 -3.56 8.66 -4.28
N TYR A 46 -3.75 7.35 -4.38
CA TYR A 46 -5.05 6.72 -4.14
C TYR A 46 -5.50 6.89 -2.69
N MET A 47 -4.58 6.73 -1.73
CA MET A 47 -4.86 6.97 -0.31
C MET A 47 -5.32 8.41 -0.08
N LEU A 48 -4.57 9.39 -0.59
CA LEU A 48 -4.86 10.81 -0.41
C LEU A 48 -6.14 11.28 -1.11
N SER A 49 -6.41 10.78 -2.32
CA SER A 49 -7.51 11.28 -3.16
C SER A 49 -8.82 10.51 -3.00
N ILE A 50 -8.76 9.21 -2.65
CA ILE A 50 -9.94 8.34 -2.64
C ILE A 50 -10.27 7.83 -1.25
N VAL A 51 -9.27 7.39 -0.47
CA VAL A 51 -9.54 6.72 0.82
C VAL A 51 -9.71 7.74 1.95
N LEU A 52 -8.70 8.59 2.16
CA LEU A 52 -8.64 9.52 3.29
C LEU A 52 -9.77 10.56 3.33
N PRO A 53 -10.31 11.08 2.21
CA PRO A 53 -11.43 12.02 2.25
C PRO A 53 -12.71 11.46 2.88
N TYR A 54 -12.89 10.13 2.83
CA TYR A 54 -14.05 9.44 3.40
C TYR A 54 -13.71 8.62 4.64
N TYR A 55 -12.48 8.74 5.16
CA TYR A 55 -12.05 7.95 6.29
C TYR A 55 -12.81 8.36 7.55
N ALA A 56 -13.48 7.40 8.17
CA ALA A 56 -14.12 7.56 9.46
C ALA A 56 -14.07 6.24 10.24
N ASN A 57 -14.15 6.36 11.56
CA ASN A 57 -14.23 5.17 12.41
C ASN A 57 -15.52 4.40 12.10
N THR A 58 -15.43 3.07 12.01
CA THR A 58 -16.51 2.20 11.54
C THR A 58 -17.52 1.84 12.64
N HIS A 59 -17.31 2.31 13.87
CA HIS A 59 -18.18 2.01 15.04
C HIS A 59 -19.52 2.74 15.03
N SER A 60 -19.73 3.67 14.10
CA SER A 60 -20.96 4.46 14.00
C SER A 60 -21.47 4.40 12.56
N GLU A 61 -22.32 3.43 12.24
CA GLU A 61 -22.88 3.23 10.89
C GLU A 61 -23.77 4.40 10.41
N ASN A 62 -23.95 5.44 11.23
CA ASN A 62 -24.91 6.51 11.01
C ASN A 62 -24.40 7.64 10.10
N ASN A 63 -23.21 7.53 9.49
CA ASN A 63 -22.75 8.52 8.52
C ASN A 63 -22.09 7.91 7.28
N ALA A 64 -22.14 8.66 6.17
CA ALA A 64 -21.70 8.21 4.86
C ALA A 64 -20.22 7.80 4.83
N CYS A 65 -19.36 8.46 5.61
CA CYS A 65 -17.92 8.16 5.68
C CYS A 65 -17.65 6.83 6.39
N ALA A 66 -18.37 6.51 7.47
CA ALA A 66 -18.24 5.24 8.17
C ALA A 66 -18.65 4.07 7.27
N LEU A 67 -19.79 4.22 6.56
CA LEU A 67 -20.23 3.23 5.57
C LEU A 67 -19.18 3.04 4.46
N GLN A 68 -18.63 4.14 3.94
CA GLN A 68 -17.63 4.08 2.87
C GLN A 68 -16.32 3.41 3.33
N THR A 69 -15.87 3.70 4.56
CA THR A 69 -14.69 3.06 5.15
C THR A 69 -14.91 1.54 5.31
N THR A 70 -16.10 1.12 5.75
CA THR A 70 -16.48 -0.31 5.81
C THR A 70 -16.43 -0.97 4.43
N LYS A 71 -16.96 -0.30 3.39
CA LYS A 71 -16.89 -0.82 2.00
C LYS A 71 -15.46 -0.97 1.50
N PHE A 72 -14.58 -0.01 1.76
CA PHE A 72 -13.16 -0.15 1.41
C PHE A 72 -12.54 -1.37 2.10
N ARG A 73 -12.85 -1.59 3.38
CA ARG A 73 -12.33 -2.73 4.15
C ARG A 73 -12.78 -4.08 3.59
N GLU A 74 -14.06 -4.23 3.27
CA GLU A 74 -14.59 -5.49 2.71
C GLU A 74 -14.16 -5.72 1.25
N GLY A 75 -14.02 -4.64 0.46
CA GLY A 75 -13.42 -4.71 -0.87
C GLY A 75 -11.97 -5.20 -0.83
N ALA A 76 -11.16 -4.65 0.09
CA ALA A 76 -9.78 -5.10 0.30
C ALA A 76 -9.72 -6.58 0.71
N ARG A 77 -10.64 -7.03 1.59
CA ARG A 77 -10.72 -8.43 2.02
C ARG A 77 -10.99 -9.35 0.82
N THR A 78 -11.94 -8.96 -0.03
CA THR A 78 -12.33 -9.70 -1.23
C THR A 78 -11.16 -9.82 -2.21
N LEU A 79 -10.45 -8.72 -2.46
CA LEU A 79 -9.27 -8.72 -3.33
C LEU A 79 -8.16 -9.63 -2.79
N ILE A 80 -7.85 -9.55 -1.49
CA ILE A 80 -6.83 -10.40 -0.88
C ILE A 80 -7.18 -11.88 -1.03
N LYS A 81 -8.44 -12.26 -0.75
CA LYS A 81 -8.94 -13.63 -0.98
C LYS A 81 -8.63 -14.14 -2.39
N GLN A 82 -8.91 -13.31 -3.40
CA GLN A 82 -8.66 -13.63 -4.80
C GLN A 82 -7.16 -13.81 -5.09
N TYR A 83 -6.29 -12.95 -4.56
CA TYR A 83 -4.85 -12.99 -4.84
C TYR A 83 -4.10 -14.11 -4.11
N VAL A 84 -4.63 -14.62 -2.99
CA VAL A 84 -4.01 -15.71 -2.23
C VAL A 84 -4.64 -17.09 -2.50
N ASN A 85 -5.51 -17.21 -3.51
CA ASN A 85 -6.20 -18.45 -3.90
C ASN A 85 -6.97 -19.14 -2.76
N THR A 86 -7.72 -18.36 -1.97
CA THR A 86 -8.58 -18.92 -0.90
C THR A 86 -9.77 -19.70 -1.43
N THR A 87 -10.27 -20.64 -0.64
CA THR A 87 -11.54 -21.35 -0.82
C THR A 87 -12.65 -20.75 0.05
N ASP A 88 -13.87 -21.27 -0.07
CA ASP A 88 -15.03 -20.86 0.75
C ASP A 88 -14.84 -21.16 2.25
N ASN A 89 -13.96 -22.12 2.57
CA ASN A 89 -13.65 -22.48 3.96
C ASN A 89 -12.60 -21.55 4.60
N ASP A 90 -11.96 -20.69 3.81
CA ASP A 90 -10.88 -19.82 4.28
C ASP A 90 -11.40 -18.43 4.68
N VAL A 91 -10.80 -17.88 5.73
CA VAL A 91 -11.08 -16.53 6.22
C VAL A 91 -9.84 -15.66 6.15
N VAL A 92 -10.01 -14.42 5.67
CA VAL A 92 -8.96 -13.40 5.73
C VAL A 92 -9.18 -12.61 7.01
N ILE A 93 -8.20 -12.56 7.89
CA ILE A 93 -8.22 -11.80 9.14
C ILE A 93 -7.19 -10.68 9.02
N PHE A 94 -7.62 -9.44 9.21
CA PHE A 94 -6.70 -8.30 9.23
C PHE A 94 -6.03 -8.24 10.60
N THR A 95 -4.70 -8.37 10.62
CA THR A 95 -3.87 -8.25 11.83
C THR A 95 -2.98 -7.02 11.73
N GLY A 96 -2.29 -6.68 12.83
CA GLY A 96 -1.24 -5.66 12.81
C GLY A 96 -0.02 -6.07 11.97
N SER A 97 1.09 -5.35 12.12
CA SER A 97 2.36 -5.73 11.47
C SER A 97 2.83 -7.09 12.00
N GLY A 98 2.97 -8.08 11.13
CA GLY A 98 3.39 -9.45 11.44
C GLY A 98 4.87 -9.61 11.82
N LYS A 99 5.36 -8.76 12.71
CA LYS A 99 6.67 -8.93 13.35
C LYS A 99 6.57 -9.89 14.53
#